data_AF-J9FTS3-F1
#
_entry.id   AF-J9FTS3-F1
#
_cell.length_a   1.000
_cell.length_b   1.000
_cell.length_c   1.000
_cell.angle_alpha   90.00
_cell.angle_beta   90.00
_cell.angle_gamma   90.00
#
_symmetry.space_group_name_H-M   'P 1'
#
loop_
_entity.id
_entity.type
_entity.pdbx_description
1 polymer ?
#
loop_
_entity_poly.entity_id
_entity_poly.type
_entity_poly.pdbx_seq_one_letter_code
_entity_poly.pdbx_strand_id
1 'polypeptide(L)'
;MILLFDFGGVLVDLDRERCIRSFAALGFDIRPYLGTYRQAGVFSQLESGKIGIPAFCASLRELSGNAALTDEQIVAAWEDYLIGVPTERLDMLQRIKQHYPVSLLSNTNPVHWRQACDDFFRYQGKTVDDFFDSIFLSYELGAEKPAPEVYDAVVRGLGVPASEVLFFDDSEVNCESAHACGLQSLLAPAGSEWFKYFDENGKLQL
;
A
#
# COMPACT_ATOMS: atom_id res chain seq x y z
N MET A 1 -12.02 -11.81 15.14
CA MET A 1 -12.07 -10.70 14.17
C MET A 1 -10.71 -10.03 14.06
N ILE A 2 -10.18 -9.96 12.84
CA ILE A 2 -8.90 -9.34 12.46
C ILE A 2 -9.22 -8.10 11.63
N LEU A 3 -8.49 -7.02 11.88
CA LEU A 3 -8.63 -5.79 11.11
C LEU A 3 -7.53 -5.73 10.05
N LEU A 4 -7.93 -5.67 8.78
CA LEU A 4 -7.04 -5.62 7.64
C LEU A 4 -7.09 -4.21 7.04
N PHE A 5 -5.95 -3.53 6.95
CA PHE A 5 -5.88 -2.18 6.41
C PHE A 5 -5.17 -2.18 5.06
N ASP A 6 -5.68 -1.42 4.10
CA ASP A 6 -4.87 -0.95 2.98
C ASP A 6 -3.79 0.02 3.47
N PHE A 7 -2.74 0.17 2.66
CA PHE A 7 -1.66 1.11 2.90
C PHE A 7 -1.90 2.45 2.21
N GLY A 8 -1.91 2.49 0.87
CA GLY A 8 -2.04 3.72 0.10
C GLY A 8 -3.41 4.35 0.27
N GLY A 9 -3.48 5.66 0.52
CA GLY A 9 -4.75 6.35 0.70
C GLY A 9 -5.40 6.13 2.07
N VAL A 10 -5.23 4.97 2.69
CA VAL A 10 -5.77 4.65 4.03
C VAL A 10 -4.79 5.02 5.14
N LEU A 11 -3.55 4.53 5.06
CA LEU A 11 -2.52 4.73 6.08
C LEU A 11 -1.46 5.74 5.62
N VAL A 12 -0.93 5.62 4.41
CA VAL A 12 0.04 6.56 3.84
C VAL A 12 -0.65 7.53 2.89
N ASP A 13 -0.31 8.81 3.01
CA ASP A 13 -0.75 9.82 2.05
C ASP A 13 0.08 9.75 0.77
N LEU A 14 -0.59 9.97 -0.37
CA LEU A 14 -0.01 9.84 -1.70
C LEU A 14 0.03 11.21 -2.40
N ASP A 15 1.11 11.51 -3.12
CA ASP A 15 1.22 12.68 -4.01
C ASP A 15 1.63 12.25 -5.41
N ARG A 16 0.64 11.82 -6.18
CA ARG A 16 0.81 11.42 -7.58
C ARG A 16 1.45 12.53 -8.41
N GLU A 17 1.07 13.79 -8.19
CA GLU A 17 1.57 14.92 -8.96
C GLU A 17 3.03 15.25 -8.63
N ARG A 18 3.47 15.09 -7.37
CA ARG A 18 4.88 15.20 -6.99
C ARG A 18 5.72 14.16 -7.71
N CYS A 19 5.30 12.91 -7.70
CA CYS A 19 5.99 11.86 -8.45
C CYS A 19 6.08 12.16 -9.95
N ILE A 20 4.97 12.59 -10.57
CA ILE A 20 4.96 13.00 -11.99
C ILE A 20 5.96 14.14 -12.24
N ARG A 21 6.01 15.17 -11.38
CA ARG A 21 6.96 16.27 -11.52
C ARG A 21 8.41 15.79 -11.39
N SER A 22 8.70 14.87 -10.48
CA SER A 22 10.05 14.35 -10.28
C SER A 22 10.54 13.52 -11.46
N PHE A 23 9.68 12.67 -12.03
CA PHE A 23 10.02 11.98 -13.28
C PHE A 23 10.14 12.93 -14.48
N ALA A 24 9.28 13.95 -14.57
CA ALA A 24 9.39 14.96 -15.61
C ALA A 24 10.72 15.72 -15.53
N ALA A 25 11.24 15.98 -14.34
CA ALA A 25 12.56 16.57 -14.12
C ALA A 25 13.72 15.65 -14.59
N LEU A 26 13.50 14.34 -14.62
CA LEU A 26 14.42 13.36 -15.23
C LEU A 26 14.25 13.23 -16.76
N GLY A 27 13.30 13.96 -17.34
CA GLY A 27 12.99 13.94 -18.77
C GLY A 27 12.04 12.82 -19.19
N PHE A 28 11.29 12.22 -18.25
CA PHE A 28 10.36 11.12 -18.54
C PHE A 28 8.94 11.43 -18.06
N ASP A 29 7.95 11.23 -18.94
CA ASP A 29 6.54 11.37 -18.57
C ASP A 29 5.93 10.04 -18.18
N ILE A 30 5.65 9.87 -16.88
CA ILE A 30 5.08 8.65 -16.34
C ILE A 30 3.54 8.62 -16.37
N ARG A 31 2.87 9.73 -16.71
CA ARG A 31 1.39 9.82 -16.73
C ARG A 31 0.70 8.68 -17.49
N PRO A 32 1.19 8.21 -18.65
CA PRO A 32 0.57 7.10 -19.38
C PRO A 32 0.60 5.76 -18.63
N TYR A 33 1.51 5.61 -17.66
CA TYR A 33 1.67 4.40 -16.86
C TYR A 33 0.97 4.48 -15.51
N LEU A 34 0.63 5.69 -15.06
CA LEU A 34 -0.05 5.90 -13.80
C LEU A 34 -1.57 5.77 -13.95
N GLY A 35 -2.13 4.61 -13.63
CA GLY A 35 -3.58 4.39 -13.63
C GLY A 35 -4.24 4.79 -12.31
N THR A 36 -5.57 4.94 -12.31
CA THR A 36 -6.34 5.30 -11.10
C THR A 36 -6.41 4.15 -10.09
N TYR A 37 -6.51 2.90 -10.58
CA TYR A 37 -6.68 1.71 -9.74
C TYR A 37 -5.55 0.69 -9.86
N ARG A 38 -4.82 0.73 -10.99
CA ARG A 38 -3.68 -0.15 -11.28
C ARG A 38 -2.73 0.57 -12.21
N GLN A 39 -1.43 0.42 -11.98
CA GLN A 39 -0.43 0.91 -12.91
C GLN A 39 -0.40 0.10 -14.21
N ALA A 40 0.31 0.61 -15.21
CA ALA A 40 0.55 -0.08 -16.47
C ALA A 40 2.05 -0.28 -16.72
N GLY A 41 2.36 -1.22 -17.61
CA GLY A 41 3.72 -1.48 -18.06
C GLY A 41 4.68 -1.82 -16.92
N VAL A 42 5.84 -1.18 -16.93
CA VAL A 42 6.96 -1.46 -16.01
C VAL A 42 6.59 -1.26 -14.54
N PHE A 43 5.72 -0.29 -14.22
CA PHE A 43 5.27 -0.01 -12.86
C PHE A 43 4.41 -1.17 -12.31
N SER A 44 3.45 -1.65 -13.10
CA SER A 44 2.65 -2.82 -12.69
C SER A 44 3.47 -4.10 -12.60
N GLN A 45 4.49 -4.25 -13.44
CA GLN A 45 5.41 -5.39 -13.34
C GLN A 45 6.20 -5.37 -12.03
N LEU A 46 6.61 -4.19 -11.56
CA LEU A 46 7.27 -4.03 -10.26
C LEU A 46 6.29 -4.30 -9.10
N GLU A 47 5.07 -3.76 -9.16
CA GLU A 47 4.02 -3.97 -8.13
C GLU A 47 3.53 -5.42 -8.02
N SER A 48 3.58 -6.17 -9.12
CA SER A 48 3.24 -7.60 -9.14
C SER A 48 4.44 -8.52 -8.90
N GLY A 49 5.62 -7.96 -8.63
CA GLY A 49 6.85 -8.74 -8.37
C GLY A 49 7.44 -9.46 -9.59
N LYS A 50 6.94 -9.18 -10.80
CA LYS A 50 7.44 -9.77 -12.06
C LYS A 50 8.84 -9.30 -12.41
N ILE A 51 9.22 -8.12 -11.96
CA ILE A 51 10.56 -7.55 -12.13
C ILE A 51 11.06 -7.00 -10.79
N GLY A 52 12.39 -7.00 -10.62
CA GLY A 52 13.05 -6.32 -9.50
C GLY A 52 13.48 -4.89 -9.85
N ILE A 53 13.95 -4.16 -8.84
CA ILE A 53 14.40 -2.77 -8.96
C ILE A 53 15.42 -2.56 -10.10
N PRO A 54 16.47 -3.41 -10.28
CA PRO A 54 17.43 -3.20 -11.37
C PRO A 54 16.79 -3.25 -12.77
N ALA A 55 15.84 -4.17 -12.98
CA ALA A 55 15.13 -4.30 -14.24
C ALA A 55 14.11 -3.17 -14.46
N PHE A 56 13.48 -2.69 -13.39
CA PHE A 56 12.64 -1.49 -13.41
C PHE A 56 13.43 -0.25 -13.84
N CYS A 57 14.59 0.01 -13.21
CA CYS A 57 15.45 1.13 -13.58
C CYS A 57 16.00 1.01 -15.01
N ALA A 58 16.41 -0.20 -15.43
CA ALA A 58 16.84 -0.44 -16.81
C ALA A 58 15.74 -0.13 -17.83
N SER A 59 14.52 -0.61 -17.59
CA SER A 59 13.37 -0.34 -18.46
C SER A 59 13.05 1.15 -18.54
N LEU A 60 13.15 1.89 -17.43
CA LEU A 60 12.91 3.33 -17.42
C LEU A 60 13.98 4.13 -18.16
N ARG A 61 15.24 3.69 -18.15
CA ARG A 61 16.29 4.26 -19.02
C ARG A 61 15.96 4.05 -20.50
N GLU A 62 15.49 2.86 -20.87
CA GLU A 62 15.09 2.57 -22.26
C GLU A 62 13.88 3.42 -22.68
N LEU A 63 12.83 3.46 -21.86
CA LEU A 63 11.59 4.20 -22.15
C LEU A 63 11.80 5.72 -22.19
N SER A 64 12.69 6.25 -21.35
CA SER A 64 13.04 7.68 -21.35
C SER A 64 14.02 8.06 -22.46
N GLY A 65 14.70 7.07 -23.07
CA GLY A 65 15.81 7.33 -24.00
C GLY A 65 17.04 7.96 -23.32
N ASN A 66 17.13 7.91 -21.98
CA ASN A 66 18.20 8.53 -21.21
C ASN A 66 19.00 7.47 -20.42
N ALA A 67 20.03 6.93 -21.05
CA ALA A 67 20.91 5.93 -20.45
C ALA A 67 21.77 6.45 -19.28
N ALA A 68 21.86 7.78 -19.08
CA ALA A 68 22.66 8.37 -18.02
C ALA A 68 21.94 8.43 -16.67
N LEU A 69 20.63 8.15 -16.61
CA LEU A 69 19.88 8.13 -15.35
C LEU A 69 20.41 7.01 -14.45
N THR A 70 20.81 7.39 -13.23
CA THR A 70 21.22 6.41 -12.22
C THR A 70 20.00 5.76 -11.58
N ASP A 71 20.20 4.58 -10.99
CA ASP A 71 19.14 3.88 -10.27
C ASP A 71 18.63 4.74 -9.10
N GLU A 72 19.51 5.48 -8.42
CA GLU A 72 19.16 6.35 -7.30
C GLU A 72 18.25 7.51 -7.73
N GLN A 73 18.48 8.11 -8.90
CA GLN A 73 17.62 9.18 -9.42
C GLN A 73 16.22 8.66 -9.71
N ILE A 74 16.13 7.48 -10.34
CA ILE A 74 14.86 6.84 -10.69
C ILE A 74 14.10 6.44 -9.42
N VAL A 75 14.78 5.81 -8.46
CA VAL A 75 14.21 5.39 -7.19
C VAL A 75 13.72 6.60 -6.39
N ALA A 76 14.52 7.65 -6.26
CA ALA A 76 14.12 8.88 -5.56
C ALA A 76 12.90 9.54 -6.20
N ALA A 77 12.82 9.58 -7.54
CA ALA A 77 11.64 10.10 -8.23
C ALA A 77 10.39 9.23 -8.00
N TRP A 78 10.56 7.92 -7.78
CA TRP A 78 9.46 7.01 -7.46
C TRP A 78 9.02 7.11 -6.00
N GLU A 79 9.95 7.28 -5.07
CA GLU A 79 9.71 7.53 -3.64
C GLU A 79 8.88 8.79 -3.39
N ASP A 80 8.96 9.77 -4.28
CA ASP A 80 8.15 11.00 -4.25
C ASP A 80 6.63 10.77 -4.44
N TYR A 81 6.21 9.54 -4.75
CA TYR A 81 4.80 9.15 -4.76
C TYR A 81 4.22 9.09 -3.34
N LEU A 82 5.02 8.73 -2.34
CA LEU A 82 4.58 8.68 -0.94
C LEU A 82 4.92 10.00 -0.23
N ILE A 83 3.96 10.52 0.53
CA ILE A 83 4.19 11.67 1.41
C ILE A 83 4.70 11.18 2.77
N GLY A 84 3.99 10.22 3.37
CA GLY A 84 4.27 9.68 4.70
C GLY A 84 3.01 9.17 5.40
N VAL A 85 3.19 8.52 6.54
CA VAL A 85 2.08 8.09 7.41
C VAL A 85 1.92 9.14 8.51
N PRO A 86 0.80 9.89 8.54
CA PRO A 86 0.54 10.84 9.62
C PRO A 86 0.59 10.19 11.01
N THR A 87 1.18 10.89 11.97
CA THR A 87 1.46 10.35 13.32
C THR A 87 0.19 9.94 14.05
N GLU A 88 -0.93 10.63 13.83
CA GLU A 88 -2.22 10.29 14.42
C GLU A 88 -2.72 8.91 13.95
N ARG A 89 -2.39 8.49 12.72
CA ARG A 89 -2.74 7.14 12.22
C ARG A 89 -1.91 6.08 12.93
N LEU A 90 -0.63 6.35 13.17
CA LEU A 90 0.24 5.45 13.96
C LEU A 90 -0.22 5.38 15.42
N ASP A 91 -0.61 6.49 16.03
CA ASP A 91 -1.18 6.51 17.38
C ASP A 91 -2.48 5.72 17.45
N MET A 92 -3.36 5.87 16.46
CA MET A 92 -4.63 5.14 16.39
C MET A 92 -4.39 3.63 16.19
N LEU A 93 -3.50 3.23 15.28
CA LEU A 93 -3.14 1.82 15.09
C LEU A 93 -2.62 1.18 16.39
N GLN A 94 -1.81 1.90 17.18
CA GLN A 94 -1.35 1.40 18.48
C GLN A 94 -2.49 1.17 19.47
N ARG A 95 -3.50 2.04 19.49
CA ARG A 95 -4.69 1.87 20.34
C ARG A 95 -5.54 0.69 19.87
N ILE A 96 -5.79 0.60 18.56
CA ILE A 96 -6.51 -0.52 17.94
C ILE A 96 -5.87 -1.86 18.27
N LYS A 97 -4.54 -1.95 18.20
CA LYS A 97 -3.79 -3.19 18.47
C LYS A 97 -3.92 -3.68 19.92
N GLN A 98 -4.37 -2.84 20.85
CA GLN A 98 -4.73 -3.26 22.22
C GLN A 98 -6.02 -4.09 22.28
N HIS A 99 -6.79 -4.12 21.19
CA HIS A 99 -8.13 -4.71 21.13
C HIS A 99 -8.28 -5.75 20.03
N TYR A 100 -7.54 -5.61 18.93
CA TYR A 100 -7.66 -6.49 17.76
C TYR A 100 -6.29 -6.84 17.19
N PRO A 101 -6.13 -8.04 16.59
CA PRO A 101 -5.05 -8.27 15.64
C PRO A 101 -5.20 -7.34 14.44
N VAL A 102 -4.09 -6.76 14.02
CA VAL A 102 -4.04 -5.77 12.93
C VAL A 102 -3.14 -6.31 11.83
N SER A 103 -3.60 -6.31 10.60
CA SER A 103 -2.85 -6.76 9.43
C SER A 103 -2.92 -5.73 8.31
N LEU A 104 -2.00 -5.83 7.36
CA LEU A 104 -1.91 -4.94 6.21
C LEU A 104 -2.04 -5.72 4.91
N LEU A 105 -2.84 -5.25 3.96
CA LEU A 105 -2.88 -5.74 2.58
C LEU A 105 -2.70 -4.59 1.60
N SER A 106 -1.60 -4.59 0.85
CA SER A 106 -1.28 -3.49 -0.06
C SER A 106 -0.87 -3.96 -1.45
N ASN A 107 -1.44 -3.29 -2.46
CA ASN A 107 -0.84 -3.23 -3.78
C ASN A 107 0.33 -2.24 -3.72
N THR A 108 1.55 -2.75 -3.65
CA THR A 108 2.77 -1.93 -3.50
C THR A 108 3.95 -2.59 -4.19
N ASN A 109 5.12 -1.99 -4.07
CA ASN A 109 6.36 -2.43 -4.67
C ASN A 109 7.53 -2.36 -3.68
N PRO A 110 8.67 -3.02 -3.98
CA PRO A 110 9.82 -3.05 -3.07
C PRO A 110 10.44 -1.68 -2.76
N VAL A 111 10.28 -0.67 -3.61
CA VAL A 111 10.80 0.69 -3.37
C VAL A 111 9.95 1.36 -2.29
N HIS A 112 8.65 1.46 -2.53
CA HIS A 112 7.69 2.09 -1.61
C HIS A 112 7.60 1.38 -0.28
N TRP A 113 7.62 0.04 -0.26
CA TRP A 113 7.57 -0.69 0.99
C TRP A 113 8.84 -0.48 1.83
N ARG A 114 10.02 -0.43 1.20
CA ARG A 114 11.27 -0.12 1.91
C ARG A 114 11.23 1.28 2.52
N GLN A 115 10.83 2.28 1.73
CA GLN A 115 10.65 3.65 2.20
C GLN A 115 9.68 3.72 3.40
N ALA A 116 8.56 3.00 3.34
CA ALA A 116 7.61 2.94 4.44
C ALA A 116 8.22 2.37 5.73
N CYS A 117 8.95 1.25 5.63
CA CYS A 117 9.61 0.61 6.76
C CYS A 117 10.71 1.49 7.38
N ASP A 118 11.51 2.14 6.54
CA ASP A 118 12.67 2.91 6.99
C ASP A 118 12.29 4.30 7.52
N ASP A 119 11.29 4.95 6.92
CA ASP A 119 10.98 6.36 7.18
C ASP A 119 9.63 6.58 7.89
N PHE A 120 8.61 5.78 7.57
CA PHE A 120 7.22 6.11 7.98
C PHE A 120 6.71 5.30 9.17
N PHE A 121 7.19 4.08 9.36
CA PHE A 121 6.84 3.24 10.52
C PHE A 121 7.86 3.29 11.66
N ARG A 122 8.93 4.08 11.53
CA ARG A 122 9.84 4.38 12.66
C ARG A 122 9.25 5.45 13.54
N TYR A 123 8.55 5.04 14.59
CA TYR A 123 7.82 5.96 15.45
C TYR A 123 7.87 5.55 16.92
N GLN A 124 8.31 6.46 17.81
CA GLN A 124 8.42 6.21 19.25
C GLN A 124 9.16 4.90 19.62
N GLY A 125 10.26 4.61 18.91
CA GLY A 125 11.07 3.40 19.11
C GLY A 125 10.46 2.12 18.53
N LYS A 126 9.33 2.21 17.83
CA LYS A 126 8.68 1.10 17.12
C LYS A 126 9.11 1.05 15.66
N THR A 127 8.86 -0.11 15.07
CA THR A 127 9.04 -0.45 13.66
C THR A 127 7.74 -1.03 13.10
N VAL A 128 7.70 -1.31 11.80
CA VAL A 128 6.49 -1.81 11.13
C VAL A 128 5.88 -3.06 11.79
N ASP A 129 6.71 -3.96 12.30
CA ASP A 129 6.28 -5.21 12.96
C ASP A 129 5.55 -4.97 14.30
N ASP A 130 5.74 -3.80 14.91
CA ASP A 130 5.00 -3.42 16.12
C ASP A 130 3.57 -2.96 15.81
N PHE A 131 3.30 -2.52 14.57
CA PHE A 131 1.97 -2.06 14.13
C PHE A 131 1.13 -3.19 13.54
N PHE A 132 1.74 -4.18 12.90
CA PHE A 132 1.03 -5.24 12.17
C PHE A 132 1.47 -6.63 12.61
N ASP A 133 0.49 -7.51 12.85
CA ASP A 133 0.70 -8.93 13.14
C ASP A 133 0.97 -9.75 11.86
N SER A 134 0.52 -9.25 10.72
CA SER A 134 0.78 -9.85 9.39
C SER A 134 0.73 -8.78 8.30
N ILE A 135 1.57 -8.95 7.29
CA ILE A 135 1.76 -7.99 6.21
C ILE A 135 1.68 -8.75 4.88
N PHE A 136 0.79 -8.32 4.01
CA PHE A 136 0.49 -8.95 2.73
C PHE A 136 0.75 -7.95 1.60
N LEU A 137 1.83 -8.18 0.85
CA LEU A 137 2.30 -7.26 -0.19
C LEU A 137 2.10 -7.91 -1.56
N SER A 138 1.51 -7.19 -2.50
CA SER A 138 1.16 -7.73 -3.82
C SER A 138 2.36 -8.35 -4.55
N TYR A 139 3.53 -7.71 -4.46
CA TYR A 139 4.73 -8.17 -5.14
C TYR A 139 5.32 -9.46 -4.53
N GLU A 140 4.99 -9.78 -3.27
CA GLU A 140 5.39 -11.02 -2.60
C GLU A 140 4.36 -12.14 -2.81
N LEU A 141 3.07 -11.77 -2.85
CA LEU A 141 1.97 -12.69 -3.10
C LEU A 141 1.84 -13.10 -4.57
N GLY A 142 2.32 -12.27 -5.50
CA GLY A 142 2.11 -12.46 -6.95
C GLY A 142 0.65 -12.21 -7.37
N ALA A 143 -0.15 -11.59 -6.51
CA ALA A 143 -1.55 -11.23 -6.73
C ALA A 143 -1.80 -9.82 -6.15
N GLU A 144 -2.77 -9.10 -6.72
CA GLU A 144 -3.06 -7.71 -6.37
C GLU A 144 -4.58 -7.51 -6.29
N LYS A 145 -5.04 -6.58 -5.46
CA LYS A 145 -6.43 -6.15 -5.42
C LYS A 145 -6.83 -5.52 -6.78
N PRO A 146 -8.06 -5.72 -7.28
CA PRO A 146 -9.18 -6.44 -6.65
C PRO A 146 -9.26 -7.92 -7.04
N ALA A 147 -8.15 -8.59 -7.41
CA ALA A 147 -8.22 -9.98 -7.85
C ALA A 147 -8.57 -10.90 -6.66
N PRO A 148 -9.55 -11.83 -6.79
CA PRO A 148 -9.97 -12.74 -5.70
C PRO A 148 -8.81 -13.49 -5.02
N GLU A 149 -7.78 -13.84 -5.81
CA GLU A 149 -6.62 -14.60 -5.38
C GLU A 149 -5.84 -13.91 -4.24
N VAL A 150 -5.86 -12.57 -4.18
CA VAL A 150 -5.17 -11.82 -3.13
C VAL A 150 -5.88 -11.97 -1.78
N TYR A 151 -7.22 -11.94 -1.76
CA TYR A 151 -8.01 -12.10 -0.54
C TYR A 151 -7.93 -13.54 -0.05
N ASP A 152 -7.97 -14.52 -0.96
CA ASP A 152 -7.75 -15.92 -0.65
C ASP A 152 -6.37 -16.16 -0.02
N ALA A 153 -5.33 -15.50 -0.54
CA ALA A 153 -3.98 -15.59 0.04
C ALA A 153 -3.93 -14.99 1.45
N VAL A 154 -4.58 -13.86 1.68
CA VAL A 154 -4.69 -13.23 3.01
C VAL A 154 -5.41 -14.15 4.00
N VAL A 155 -6.59 -14.67 3.63
CA VAL A 155 -7.39 -15.55 4.50
C VAL A 155 -6.60 -16.81 4.86
N ARG A 156 -5.91 -17.42 3.88
CA ARG A 156 -5.01 -18.56 4.15
C ARG A 156 -3.84 -18.19 5.07
N GLY A 157 -3.23 -17.02 4.86
CA GLY A 157 -2.10 -16.56 5.68
C GLY A 157 -2.49 -16.23 7.11
N LEU A 158 -3.68 -15.67 7.31
CA LEU A 158 -4.24 -15.38 8.64
C LEU A 158 -4.75 -16.64 9.35
N GLY A 159 -5.12 -17.69 8.60
CA GLY A 159 -5.60 -18.95 9.16
C GLY A 159 -6.98 -18.86 9.83
N VAL A 160 -7.79 -17.87 9.43
CA VAL A 160 -9.16 -17.65 9.96
C VAL A 160 -10.19 -17.70 8.83
N PRO A 161 -11.49 -17.88 9.14
CA PRO A 161 -12.54 -17.70 8.14
C PRO A 161 -12.57 -16.28 7.57
N ALA A 162 -12.87 -16.11 6.28
CA ALA A 162 -12.98 -14.81 5.63
C ALA A 162 -13.93 -13.85 6.36
N SER A 163 -15.03 -14.36 6.90
CA SER A 163 -16.03 -13.60 7.66
C SER A 163 -15.51 -13.01 8.97
N GLU A 164 -14.33 -13.42 9.44
CA GLU A 164 -13.66 -12.84 10.61
C GLU A 164 -12.68 -11.72 10.24
N VAL A 165 -12.53 -11.37 8.97
CA VAL A 165 -11.64 -10.30 8.50
C VAL A 165 -12.48 -9.09 8.11
N LEU A 166 -12.18 -7.94 8.72
CA LEU A 166 -12.75 -6.65 8.36
C LEU A 166 -11.71 -5.81 7.63
N PHE A 167 -11.97 -5.52 6.36
CA PHE A 167 -11.05 -4.83 5.47
C PHE A 167 -11.38 -3.34 5.31
N PHE A 168 -10.39 -2.47 5.47
CA PHE A 168 -10.48 -1.03 5.25
C PHE A 168 -9.66 -0.63 4.02
N ASP A 169 -10.32 -0.11 2.99
CA ASP A 169 -9.68 0.26 1.71
C ASP A 169 -10.37 1.51 1.15
N ASP A 170 -9.63 2.36 0.44
CA ASP A 170 -10.16 3.60 -0.12
C ASP A 170 -10.86 3.40 -1.48
N SER A 171 -10.73 2.21 -2.08
CA SER A 171 -11.33 1.82 -3.36
C SER A 171 -12.59 0.97 -3.17
N GLU A 172 -13.72 1.47 -3.68
CA GLU A 172 -15.00 0.74 -3.70
C GLU A 172 -14.87 -0.63 -4.38
N VAL A 173 -14.12 -0.71 -5.49
CA VAL A 173 -13.92 -1.97 -6.24
C VAL A 173 -13.17 -3.00 -5.40
N ASN A 174 -12.20 -2.57 -4.59
CA ASN A 174 -11.48 -3.46 -3.68
C ASN A 174 -12.39 -3.92 -2.54
N CYS A 175 -13.20 -3.03 -1.97
CA CYS A 175 -14.17 -3.37 -0.94
C CYS A 175 -15.23 -4.36 -1.45
N GLU A 176 -15.78 -4.14 -2.64
CA GLU A 176 -16.76 -5.02 -3.29
C GLU A 176 -16.20 -6.41 -3.56
N SER A 177 -14.97 -6.50 -4.08
CA SER A 177 -14.34 -7.79 -4.32
C SER A 177 -14.03 -8.53 -3.00
N ALA A 178 -13.61 -7.82 -1.95
CA ALA A 178 -13.40 -8.41 -0.63
C ALA A 178 -14.73 -9.00 -0.09
N HIS A 179 -15.84 -8.27 -0.22
CA HIS A 179 -17.19 -8.76 0.14
C HIS A 179 -17.57 -10.00 -0.67
N ALA A 180 -17.32 -10.01 -1.98
CA ALA A 180 -17.58 -11.17 -2.84
C ALA A 180 -16.76 -12.41 -2.45
N CYS A 181 -15.57 -12.22 -1.88
CA CYS A 181 -14.72 -13.26 -1.31
C CYS A 181 -15.10 -13.65 0.14
N GLY A 182 -16.14 -13.04 0.71
CA GLY A 182 -16.66 -13.35 2.05
C GLY A 182 -16.00 -12.61 3.20
N LEU A 183 -15.10 -11.66 2.92
CA LEU A 183 -14.61 -10.72 3.92
C LEU A 183 -15.69 -9.68 4.22
N GLN A 184 -15.63 -9.06 5.40
CA GLN A 184 -16.30 -7.79 5.62
C GLN A 184 -15.41 -6.68 5.08
N SER A 185 -15.98 -5.60 4.54
CA SER A 185 -15.19 -4.42 4.16
C SER A 185 -15.94 -3.11 4.40
N LEU A 186 -15.17 -2.06 4.68
CA LEU A 186 -15.61 -0.69 4.90
C LEU A 186 -14.78 0.25 4.04
N LEU A 187 -15.46 1.15 3.33
CA LEU A 187 -14.81 2.18 2.54
C LEU A 187 -14.11 3.18 3.48
N ALA A 188 -12.82 3.37 3.26
CA ALA A 188 -11.94 4.22 4.04
C ALA A 188 -11.26 5.26 3.14
N PRO A 189 -11.97 6.31 2.68
CA PRO A 189 -11.36 7.31 1.82
C PRO A 189 -10.15 8.00 2.46
N ALA A 190 -9.33 8.64 1.62
CA ALA A 190 -8.19 9.41 2.08
C ALA A 190 -8.56 10.50 3.10
N GLY A 191 -7.57 10.89 3.92
CA GLY A 191 -7.77 11.90 4.97
C GLY A 191 -8.19 11.33 6.32
N SER A 192 -7.80 10.09 6.62
CA SER A 192 -8.08 9.42 7.91
C SER A 192 -9.57 9.14 8.17
N GLU A 193 -10.39 9.05 7.12
CA GLU A 193 -11.84 8.83 7.25
C GLU A 193 -12.20 7.51 7.96
N TRP A 194 -11.29 6.54 8.00
CA TRP A 194 -11.49 5.30 8.74
C TRP A 194 -11.54 5.50 10.26
N PHE A 195 -11.07 6.64 10.80
CA PHE A 195 -11.16 6.95 12.24
C PHE A 195 -12.60 6.97 12.74
N LYS A 196 -13.58 7.28 11.87
CA LYS A 196 -15.00 7.32 12.24
C LYS A 196 -15.56 5.97 12.70
N TYR A 197 -14.88 4.88 12.36
CA TYR A 197 -15.26 3.53 12.79
C TYR A 197 -14.67 3.16 14.16
N PHE A 198 -13.90 4.04 14.80
CA PHE A 198 -13.23 3.76 16.06
C PHE A 198 -13.50 4.85 17.09
N ASP A 199 -13.55 4.45 18.36
CA ASP A 199 -13.53 5.38 19.47
C ASP A 199 -12.12 5.92 19.74
N GLU A 200 -12.00 6.87 20.67
CA GLU A 200 -10.71 7.45 21.04
C GLU A 200 -9.69 6.44 21.59
N ASN A 201 -10.16 5.29 22.08
CA ASN A 201 -9.36 4.19 22.61
C ASN A 201 -9.08 3.11 21.55
N GLY A 202 -9.47 3.33 20.28
CA GLY A 202 -9.26 2.38 19.20
C GLY A 202 -10.20 1.17 19.22
N LYS A 203 -11.33 1.24 19.94
CA LYS A 203 -12.37 0.20 19.85
C LYS A 203 -13.28 0.47 18.68
N LEU A 204 -13.59 -0.58 17.94
CA LEU A 204 -14.46 -0.49 16.78
C LEU A 204 -15.90 -0.14 17.20
N GLN A 205 -16.49 0.83 16.50
CA GLN A 205 -17.87 1.28 16.61
C GLN A 205 -18.55 1.13 15.25
N LEU A 206 -19.34 0.06 15.09
CA LEU A 206 -20.16 -0.23 13.90
C LEU A 206 -21.64 -0.16 14.23
#